data_AF-A0A0K9PIA0-F1
#
_entry.id   AF-A0A0K9PIA0-F1
#
_cell.length_a   1.000
_cell.length_b   1.000
_cell.length_c   1.000
_cell.angle_alpha   90.00
_cell.angle_beta   90.00
_cell.angle_gamma   90.00
#
_symmetry.space_group_name_H-M   'P 1'
#
loop_
_entity.id
_entity.type
_entity.pdbx_description
1 polymer ?
#
loop_
_entity_poly.entity_id
_entity_poly.type
_entity_poly.pdbx_seq_one_letter_code
_entity_poly.pdbx_strand_id
1 'polypeptide(L)' 'MHLHWKKHETVKVICKPCKPGSQVHEFAREIIRLSGGTPIQIIGDDTIIFYRGKNYVQPQVMSPIDTLSKKRAFEKPYE' A
#
# COMPACT_ATOMS: atom_id res chain seq x y z
N MET A 1 1.42 -3.32 4.24
CA MET A 1 1.54 -4.25 3.09
C MET A 1 2.27 -5.53 3.49
N HIS A 2 3.59 -5.48 3.67
CA HIS A 2 4.42 -6.67 3.98
C HIS A 2 3.93 -7.51 5.17
N LEU A 3 3.50 -6.88 6.27
CA LEU A 3 2.95 -7.58 7.44
C LEU A 3 1.71 -8.44 7.11
N HIS A 4 0.82 -7.95 6.24
CA HIS A 4 -0.34 -8.73 5.79
C HIS A 4 0.07 -9.85 4.81
N TRP A 5 1.07 -9.60 3.96
CA TRP A 5 1.58 -10.57 3.01
C TRP A 5 2.30 -11.79 3.60
N LYS A 6 2.55 -11.78 4.92
CA LYS A 6 3.02 -12.94 5.68
C LYS A 6 2.01 -14.08 5.69
N LYS A 7 0.71 -13.77 5.71
CA LYS A 7 -0.38 -14.76 5.84
C LYS A 7 -1.37 -14.72 4.69
N HIS A 8 -1.34 -13.66 3.88
CA HIS A 8 -2.30 -13.43 2.81
C HIS A 8 -1.59 -13.13 1.51
N GLU A 9 -2.15 -13.61 0.41
CA GLU A 9 -1.61 -13.32 -0.91
C GLU A 9 -2.07 -11.97 -1.46
N THR A 10 -3.27 -11.55 -1.04
CA THR A 10 -3.89 -10.30 -1.45
C THR A 10 -4.18 -9.40 -0.25
N VAL A 11 -4.23 -8.10 -0.51
CA VAL A 11 -4.56 -7.07 0.48
C VAL A 11 -5.46 -6.01 -0.16
N LYS A 12 -6.44 -5.53 0.61
CA LYS A 12 -7.27 -4.39 0.25
C LYS A 12 -6.67 -3.13 0.84
N VAL A 13 -6.28 -2.19 -0.03
CA VAL A 13 -5.80 -0.86 0.35
C VAL A 13 -6.91 0.13 0.10
N ILE A 14 -7.24 0.92 1.12
CA ILE A 14 -8.22 2.01 1.03
C ILE A 14 -7.44 3.32 1.17
N CYS A 15 -7.40 4.10 0.10
CA CYS A 15 -6.69 5.35 -0.03
C CYS A 15 -7.61 6.50 0.42
N LYS A 16 -7.33 7.10 1.58
CA LYS A 16 -8.09 8.24 2.11
C LYS A 16 -7.15 9.34 2.63
N PRO A 17 -7.44 10.62 2.34
CA PRO A 17 -8.48 11.13 1.45
C PRO A 17 -8.09 10.97 -0.04
N CYS A 18 -9.00 10.43 -0.87
CA CYS A 18 -8.86 10.44 -2.34
C CYS A 18 -9.75 11.52 -2.95
N LYS A 19 -9.19 12.33 -3.86
CA LYS A 19 -9.98 13.17 -4.77
C LYS A 19 -10.57 12.31 -5.90
N PRO A 20 -11.83 12.53 -6.32
CA PRO A 20 -12.42 11.79 -7.42
C PRO A 20 -11.63 11.98 -8.73
N GLY A 21 -11.52 10.91 -9.52
CA GLY A 21 -11.15 10.99 -10.95
C GLY A 21 -9.69 10.71 -11.33
N SER A 22 -8.72 10.62 -10.41
CA SER A 22 -7.35 10.20 -10.80
C SER A 22 -6.41 9.80 -9.65
N GLN A 23 -6.68 10.21 -8.41
CA GLN A 23 -5.70 10.07 -7.32
C GLN A 23 -5.42 8.61 -6.95
N VAL A 24 -6.42 7.72 -7.09
CA VAL A 24 -6.26 6.29 -6.84
C VAL A 24 -5.19 5.64 -7.73
N HIS A 25 -5.05 6.10 -8.97
CA HIS A 25 -4.04 5.58 -9.90
C HIS A 25 -2.63 6.07 -9.56
N GLU A 26 -2.51 7.28 -9.03
CA GLU A 26 -1.23 7.80 -8.52
C GLU A 26 -0.79 7.04 -7.27
N PHE A 27 -1.71 6.84 -6.31
CA PHE A 27 -1.46 5.98 -5.16
C PHE A 27 -1.10 4.55 -5.57
N ALA A 28 -1.79 3.99 -6.57
CA ALA A 28 -1.46 2.66 -7.08
C ALA A 28 0.00 2.60 -7.56
N ARG A 29 0.42 3.57 -8.38
CA ARG A 29 1.81 3.65 -8.89
C ARG A 29 2.83 3.76 -7.75
N GLU A 30 2.57 4.59 -6.76
CA GLU A 30 3.50 4.78 -5.66
C GLU A 30 3.57 3.54 -4.75
N ILE A 31 2.43 2.89 -4.49
CA ILE A 31 2.38 1.64 -3.74
C ILE A 31 3.14 0.52 -4.49
N ILE A 32 3.01 0.43 -5.82
CA ILE A 32 3.80 -0.52 -6.63
C ILE A 32 5.30 -0.26 -6.42
N ARG A 33 5.73 1.00 -6.55
CA ARG A 33 7.14 1.40 -6.41
C ARG A 33 7.70 1.08 -5.02
N LEU A 34 6.92 1.35 -3.98
CA LEU A 34 7.36 1.18 -2.58
C LEU A 34 7.28 -0.26 -2.09
N SER A 35 6.31 -1.04 -2.55
CA SER A 35 6.04 -2.39 -2.02
C SER A 35 6.42 -3.53 -2.96
N GLY A 36 6.59 -3.27 -4.27
CA GLY A 36 6.76 -4.30 -5.29
C GLY A 36 5.51 -5.14 -5.59
N GLY A 37 4.38 -4.83 -4.97
CA GLY A 37 3.11 -5.54 -5.21
C GLY A 37 2.49 -5.20 -6.56
N THR A 38 1.62 -6.08 -7.05
CA THR A 38 0.88 -5.91 -8.31
C THR A 38 -0.58 -5.54 -8.01
N PRO A 39 -1.12 -4.42 -8.53
CA PRO A 39 -2.53 -4.12 -8.40
C PRO A 39 -3.31 -5.08 -9.30
N ILE A 40 -4.32 -5.74 -8.75
CA ILE A 40 -5.17 -6.68 -9.49
C ILE A 40 -6.55 -6.10 -9.78
N GLN A 41 -7.01 -5.16 -8.95
CA GLN A 41 -8.31 -4.53 -9.12
C GLN A 41 -8.36 -3.16 -8.45
N ILE A 42 -9.00 -2.19 -9.10
CA ILE A 42 -9.37 -0.90 -8.50
C ILE A 42 -10.90 -0.90 -8.40
N ILE A 43 -11.43 -0.54 -7.24
CA ILE A 43 -12.87 -0.53 -6.95
C ILE A 43 -13.25 0.91 -6.58
N GLY A 44 -14.07 1.54 -7.42
CA GLY A 44 -14.42 2.95 -7.26
C GLY A 44 -13.18 3.85 -7.34
N ASP A 45 -13.17 4.92 -6.54
CA ASP A 45 -12.13 5.96 -6.58
C ASP A 45 -11.17 5.93 -5.38
N ASP A 46 -11.29 4.94 -4.49
CA ASP A 46 -10.53 4.91 -3.23
C ASP A 46 -9.91 3.55 -2.87
N THR A 47 -10.28 2.48 -3.56
CA THR A 47 -9.93 1.12 -3.14
C THR A 47 -9.11 0.41 -4.20
N ILE A 48 -8.01 -0.21 -3.76
CA ILE A 48 -7.12 -1.00 -4.62
C ILE A 48 -6.86 -2.36 -3.96
N ILE A 49 -7.06 -3.44 -4.70
CA ILE A 49 -6.66 -4.77 -4.31
C ILE A 49 -5.26 -5.04 -4.88
N PHE A 50 -4.33 -5.39 -4.01
CA PHE A 50 -2.97 -5.72 -4.36
C PHE A 50 -2.66 -7.19 -4.11
N TYR A 51 -1.96 -7.81 -5.04
CA TYR A 51 -1.30 -9.09 -4.88
C TYR A 51 0.18 -8.88 -4.55
N ARG A 52 0.74 -9.68 -3.65
CA ARG A 52 2.14 -9.58 -3.22
C ARG A 52 3.17 -9.85 -4.32
N GLY A 53 2.79 -10.62 -5.35
CA GLY A 53 3.69 -11.13 -6.40
C GLY A 53 4.09 -12.59 -6.16
N LYS A 54 4.26 -13.36 -7.24
CA LYS A 54 4.63 -14.80 -7.16
C LYS A 54 5.99 -15.03 -6.51
N ASN A 55 6.90 -14.07 -6.68
CA ASN A 55 8.27 -14.11 -6.16
C ASN A 55 8.44 -13.25 -4.91
N TYR A 56 7.35 -12.97 -4.19
CA TYR A 56 7.42 -12.20 -2.96
C TYR A 56 8.29 -12.93 -1.92
N VAL A 57 9.38 -12.29 -1.52
CA VAL A 57 10.22 -12.72 -0.41
C VAL A 57 9.94 -11.81 0.78
N GLN A 58 9.67 -12.41 1.93
CA GLN A 58 9.47 -11.64 3.15
C GLN A 58 10.75 -10.86 3.47
N PRO A 59 10.70 -9.52 3.64
CA PRO A 59 11.88 -8.76 4.02
C PRO A 59 12.35 -9.18 5.42
N GLN A 60 13.68 -9.18 5.63
CA GLN A 60 14.29 -9.49 6.93
C GLN A 60 13.82 -8.52 8.01
N VAL A 61 13.69 -7.24 7.65
CA VAL A 61 13.11 -6.19 8.50
C VAL A 61 11.71 -5.86 7.99
N MET A 62 10.69 -6.28 8.73
CA MET A 62 9.28 -6.11 8.32
C MET A 62 8.75 -4.70 8.54
N SER A 63 9.30 -3.99 9.52
CA SER A 63 8.97 -2.61 9.84
C SER A 63 10.28 -1.89 10.09
N PRO A 64 10.69 -0.97 9.19
CA PRO A 64 11.84 -0.09 9.46
C PRO A 64 11.71 0.58 10.83
N ILE A 65 12.82 0.82 11.50
CA ILE A 65 12.85 1.44 12.85
C ILE A 65 12.15 2.81 12.83
N ASP A 66 12.26 3.53 11.71
CA ASP A 66 11.69 4.86 11.51
C ASP A 66 10.22 4.84 11.06
N THR A 67 9.55 3.68 11.12
CA THR A 67 8.14 3.59 10.74
C THR A 67 7.30 4.39 11.73
N LEU A 68 6.66 5.45 11.24
CA LEU A 68 5.75 6.26 12.04
C LEU A 68 4.58 5.40 12.55
N SER A 69 4.12 5.69 13.77
CA SER A 69 2.86 5.13 14.25
C SER A 69 1.71 5.60 13.34
N LYS A 70 0.61 4.83 13.29
CA LYS A 70 -0.55 5.17 12.44
C LYS A 70 -1.04 6.60 12.63
N LYS A 71 -1.02 7.09 13.87
CA LYS A 71 -1.38 8.48 14.22
C LYS A 71 -0.39 9.48 13.63
N ARG A 72 0.91 9.27 13.87
CA ARG A 72 1.97 10.18 13.39
C ARG A 72 2.08 10.22 11.86
N ALA A 73 1.85 9.08 11.20
CA ALA A 73 1.83 9.02 9.73
C ALA A 73 0.68 9.84 9.12
N PHE A 74 -0.42 10.01 9.85
CA PHE A 74 -1.55 10.85 9.41
C PHE A 74 -1.28 12.34 9.63
N GLU A 75 -0.47 12.67 10.64
CA GLU A 75 -0.16 14.05 11.03
C GLU A 75 1.02 14.66 10.24
N LYS A 76 1.81 13.85 9.54
CA LYS A 76 2.96 14.32 8.76
C LYS A 76 2.53 14.56 7.30
N PRO A 77 2.31 15.82 6.85
CA PRO A 77 2.23 16.08 5.42
C PRO A 77 3.60 15.78 4.81
N TYR A 78 3.59 15.04 3.70
CA TYR A 78 4.80 14.66 2.96
C TYR A 78 5.67 15.90 2.73
N GLU A 79 6.89 15.87 3.27
CA GLU A 79 7.93 16.89 3.11
C GLU A 79 8.69 16.69 1.79
#